data_AF-A0A183TA68-F1
#
_entry.id   AF-A0A183TA68-F1
#
_cell.length_a   1.000
_cell.length_b   1.000
_cell.length_c   1.000
_cell.angle_alpha   90.00
_cell.angle_beta   90.00
_cell.angle_gamma   90.00
#
_symmetry.space_group_name_H-M   'P 1'
#
loop_
_entity.id
_entity.type
_entity.pdbx_description
1 polymer ?
#
loop_
_entity_poly.entity_id
_entity_poly.type
_entity_poly.pdbx_seq_one_letter_code
_entity_poly.pdbx_strand_id
1 'polypeptide(L)' 'MIPDTEVLERTGILSIHAMLRQMQLRWSGHLVRMDDERLPKRLFYGDVATGARRQGGQKRRYKDTLKK' A
#
# COMPACT_ATOMS: atom_id res chain seq x y z
N MET A 1 24.87 -11.59 18.67
CA MET A 1 24.09 -11.49 17.41
C MET A 1 23.74 -10.02 17.24
N ILE A 2 24.21 -9.38 16.18
CA ILE A 2 23.89 -7.96 15.91
C ILE A 2 22.48 -7.92 15.29
N PRO A 3 21.54 -7.11 15.79
CA PRO A 3 20.21 -7.00 15.20
C PRO A 3 20.26 -6.24 13.87
N ASP A 4 19.41 -6.63 12.93
CA ASP A 4 19.35 -6.01 11.59
C ASP A 4 19.11 -4.49 11.65
N THR A 5 18.38 -4.01 12.66
CA THR A 5 18.16 -2.58 12.88
C THR A 5 19.46 -1.81 13.10
N GLU A 6 20.40 -2.40 13.84
CA GLU A 6 21.71 -1.77 14.12
C GLU A 6 22.60 -1.77 12.86
N VAL A 7 22.50 -2.79 12.02
CA VAL A 7 23.19 -2.83 10.71
C VAL A 7 22.67 -1.73 9.78
N LEU A 8 21.34 -1.52 9.75
CA LEU A 8 20.71 -0.46 8.95
C LEU A 8 21.09 0.94 9.44
N GLU A 9 21.11 1.16 10.75
CA GLU A 9 21.52 2.44 11.34
C GLU A 9 22.98 2.78 11.01
N ARG A 10 23.89 1.81 11.15
CA ARG A 10 25.31 1.99 10.84
C ARG A 10 25.57 2.28 9.35
N THR A 11 24.76 1.72 8.46
CA THR A 11 24.91 1.90 7.00
C THR A 11 24.12 3.09 6.46
N GLY A 12 23.17 3.64 7.23
CA GLY A 12 22.25 4.68 6.77
C GLY A 12 21.26 4.20 5.70
N ILE A 13 21.11 2.89 5.52
CA ILE A 13 20.26 2.30 4.49
C ILE A 13 18.85 2.06 5.06
N LEU A 14 17.83 2.32 4.24
CA LEU A 14 16.45 2.04 4.60
C LEU A 14 16.19 0.53 4.59
N SER A 15 15.40 0.05 5.56
CA SER A 15 14.88 -1.31 5.50
C SER A 15 14.02 -1.50 4.24
N ILE A 16 13.99 -2.74 3.73
CA ILE A 16 13.11 -3.11 2.61
C ILE A 16 11.66 -2.72 2.90
N HIS A 17 11.19 -2.91 4.14
CA HIS A 17 9.86 -2.51 4.56
C HIS A 17 9.63 -0.99 4.43
N ALA A 18 10.60 -0.17 4.85
CA ALA A 18 10.53 1.29 4.70
C ALA A 18 10.51 1.72 3.22
N MET A 19 11.36 1.10 2.38
CA MET A 19 11.39 1.36 0.93
C MET A 19 10.06 1.03 0.26
N LEU A 20 9.51 -0.16 0.54
CA LEU A 20 8.23 -0.60 0.00
C LEU A 20 7.09 0.34 0.42
N ARG A 21 7.05 0.73 1.71
CA ARG A 21 6.06 1.68 2.20
C ARG A 21 6.19 3.05 1.51
N GLN A 22 7.41 3.55 1.31
CA GLN A 22 7.62 4.81 0.61
C GLN A 22 7.19 4.76 -0.86
N MET A 23 7.45 3.65 -1.56
CA MET A 23 7.01 3.45 -2.95
C MET A 23 5.49 3.38 -3.04
N GLN A 24 4.83 2.64 -2.14
CA GLN A 24 3.38 2.55 -2.07
C GLN A 24 2.73 3.91 -1.80
N LEU A 25 3.28 4.72 -0.90
CA LEU A 25 2.79 6.07 -0.61
C LEU A 25 2.97 7.01 -1.81
N ARG A 26 4.12 6.96 -2.49
CA ARG A 26 4.35 7.77 -3.69
C ARG A 26 3.37 7.42 -4.81
N TRP A 27 3.19 6.13 -5.09
CA TRP A 27 2.27 5.67 -6.13
C TRP A 27 0.80 5.97 -5.79
N SER A 28 0.36 5.73 -4.56
CA SER A 28 -1.00 6.08 -4.13
C SER A 28 -1.24 7.59 -4.13
N GLY A 29 -0.26 8.40 -3.72
CA GLY A 29 -0.33 9.84 -3.84
C GLY A 29 -0.45 10.32 -5.29
N HIS A 30 0.18 9.62 -6.24
CA HIS A 30 -0.01 9.87 -7.66
C HIS A 30 -1.42 9.52 -8.12
N LEU A 31 -1.95 8.35 -7.71
CA LEU A 31 -3.33 7.95 -8.03
C LEU A 31 -4.38 8.92 -7.49
N VAL A 32 -4.20 9.46 -6.29
CA VAL A 32 -5.12 10.46 -5.71
C VAL A 32 -5.22 11.70 -6.61
N ARG A 33 -4.13 12.08 -7.26
CA ARG A 33 -4.03 13.27 -8.13
C ARG A 33 -4.45 13.00 -9.59
N MET A 34 -4.54 11.74 -10.01
CA MET A 34 -5.08 11.40 -11.32
C MET A 34 -6.56 11.79 -11.43
N ASP A 35 -7.04 11.97 -12.66
CA ASP A 35 -8.47 12.12 -12.95
C ASP A 35 -9.27 10.86 -12.58
N ASP A 36 -10.52 11.03 -12.13
CA ASP A 36 -11.39 9.95 -11.67
C ASP A 36 -11.85 9.00 -12.78
N GLU A 37 -11.85 9.44 -14.04
CA GLU A 37 -12.22 8.60 -15.18
C GLU A 37 -11.10 7.61 -15.55
N ARG A 38 -9.86 7.89 -15.11
CA ARG A 38 -8.71 7.04 -15.40
C ARG A 38 -8.85 5.68 -14.70
N LEU A 39 -8.71 4.62 -15.49
CA LEU A 39 -8.81 3.22 -15.04
C LEU A 39 -8.02 2.92 -13.74
N PRO A 40 -6.77 3.38 -13.55
CA PRO A 40 -6.03 3.12 -12.32
C PRO A 40 -6.71 3.68 -11.07
N LYS A 41 -7.28 4.89 -11.13
CA LYS A 41 -7.99 5.51 -10.00
C LYS A 41 -9.34 4.84 -9.76
N ARG A 42 -10.06 4.50 -10.83
CA ARG A 42 -11.31 3.72 -10.77
C ARG A 42 -11.11 2.36 -10.11
N LEU A 43 -10.06 1.63 -10.48
CA LEU A 43 -9.75 0.33 -9.88
C LEU A 43 -9.30 0.48 -8.42
N PHE A 44 -8.54 1.52 -8.11
CA PHE A 44 -8.01 1.76 -6.78
C PHE A 44 -9.13 2.07 -5.75
N TYR A 45 -10.15 2.83 -6.15
CA TYR A 45 -11.29 3.20 -5.31
C TYR A 45 -12.54 2.33 -5.49
N GLY A 46 -12.62 1.58 -6.61
CA GLY A 46 -13.72 0.71 -6.94
C GLY A 46 -13.84 -0.48 -5.99
N ASP A 47 -15.07 -0.95 -5.80
CA ASP A 47 -15.35 -2.18 -5.07
C ASP A 47 -15.33 -3.38 -6.04
N VAL A 48 -14.81 -4.51 -5.58
CA VAL A 48 -14.99 -5.78 -6.29
C VAL A 48 -16.49 -6.11 -6.29
N ALA A 49 -17.08 -6.31 -7.48
CA ALA A 49 -18.51 -6.49 -7.69
C ALA A 49 -19.10 -7.73 -6.97
N THR A 50 -18.26 -8.72 -6.63
CA THR A 50 -18.70 -10.00 -6.08
C THR A 50 -18.10 -10.23 -4.69
N GLY A 51 -18.92 -10.16 -3.64
CA GLY A 51 -18.57 -10.67 -2.31
C GLY A 51 -19.18 -9.91 -1.12
N ALA A 52 -20.34 -10.35 -0.62
CA ALA A 52 -20.90 -9.92 0.67
C ALA A 52 -19.97 -10.30 1.85
N ARG A 53 -19.81 -9.41 2.85
CA ARG A 53 -18.93 -9.66 4.02
C ARG A 53 -19.48 -10.80 4.89
N ARG A 54 -18.60 -11.75 5.25
CA ARG A 54 -18.64 -12.42 6.56
C ARG A 54 -17.64 -11.74 7.49
N GLN A 55 -17.86 -11.80 8.80
CA GLN A 55 -16.90 -11.30 9.79
C GLN A 55 -15.52 -11.96 9.53
N GLY A 56 -14.46 -11.17 9.30
CA GLY A 56 -13.12 -11.67 8.94
C GLY A 56 -12.80 -11.80 7.43
N GLY A 57 -13.66 -11.32 6.52
CA GLY A 57 -13.41 -11.39 5.06
C GLY A 57 -12.33 -10.45 4.50
N GLN A 58 -11.85 -10.74 3.29
CA GLN A 58 -10.81 -9.96 2.58
C GLN A 58 -11.26 -8.52 2.24
N LYS A 59 -10.31 -7.59 2.18
CA LYS A 59 -10.51 -6.18 1.83
C LYS A 59 -11.09 -6.05 0.40
N ARG A 60 -12.15 -5.24 0.23
CA ARG A 60 -12.87 -5.06 -1.05
C ARG A 60 -12.21 -4.07 -2.00
N ARG A 61 -11.54 -3.05 -1.47
CA ARG A 61 -10.86 -2.02 -2.25
C ARG A 61 -9.37 -2.18 -2.12
N TYR A 62 -8.65 -2.01 -3.22
CA TYR A 62 -7.20 -2.09 -3.20
C TYR A 62 -6.58 -1.07 -2.22
N LYS A 63 -7.13 0.16 -2.16
CA LYS A 63 -6.67 1.19 -1.21
C LYS A 63 -6.67 0.75 0.25
N ASP A 64 -7.57 -0.15 0.63
CA ASP A 64 -7.68 -0.59 2.01
C ASP A 64 -6.48 -1.45 2.41
N THR A 65 -5.82 -2.11 1.44
CA THR A 65 -4.61 -2.91 1.69
C THR A 65 -3.44 -2.08 2.20
N LEU A 66 -3.43 -0.77 1.89
CA LEU A 66 -2.41 0.19 2.33
C LEU A 66 -2.48 0.53 3.83
N LYS A 67 -3.62 0.26 4.49
CA LYS A 67 -3.82 0.54 5.93
C LYS A 67 -3.23 -0.55 6.85
N LYS A 68 -2.11 -1.16 6.48
CA LYS A 68 -1.41 -2.15 7.32
C LYS A 68 -0.33 -1.47 8.14
#